data_AF-A0AAD1XD65-F1
#
_entry.id   AF-A0AAD1XD65-F1
#
_cell.length_a   1.000
_cell.length_b   1.000
_cell.length_c   1.000
_cell.angle_alpha   90.00
_cell.angle_beta   90.00
_cell.angle_gamma   90.00
#
_symmetry.space_group_name_H-M   'P 1'
#
loop_
_entity.id
_entity.type
_entity.pdbx_description
1 polymer ?
#
loop_
_entity_poly.entity_id
_entity_poly.type
_entity_poly.pdbx_seq_one_letter_code
_entity_poly.pdbx_strand_id
1 'polypeptide(L)'
;MAMSVAGSVRSKASKASRASLRSRGSKKSYVDESLFGSQKQRPGTTAAPTGAAVVSAAELRKIRGQAEKGQKPDAIIIQKSELDRIRGTTKIVSTEEQKQTKKMVDEQKGQQRAAAIARKKRMQVMDQERASKLPPTEFQKETAEKKQGLLSNAQNALDEEKDDVKHMNQMCLYSKCVTIRDKQLEEQQRLEEEYRDEERRLDLMMEIERLKNLKHQDELEKKRKQALKQGSMVIIDQIKERELERIREQEMREKEKQLILDQIEQLRAEEKKEIEEKHETAKRMMHEVEEANKEAIFTKEKKKQEEKDLENKIVEYNRLKAFREEEQEAEKRRVQEEKEKEVQRLRDLQERAQDRQAEIDSLRAKRAFEEQERAEREKERKEREKHLKIQRELEEARQSQFTEKERRLAEQAKQERAEYTRIISSQKEEEMRETMIEDEKRKILKEHADQIRSQITQNEEVKKQDRLDYLEEGRKVRQSQDEEKARLEMIKQRKLKELQGLGISQKYTTDLSKKKIV
;
A
#
# COMPACT_ATOMS: atom_id res chain seq x y z
N MET A 1 -13.96 -4.43 27.82
CA MET A 1 -15.11 -4.52 26.91
C MET A 1 -14.58 -4.76 25.52
N ALA A 2 -14.85 -5.96 25.00
CA ALA A 2 -14.46 -6.40 23.68
C ALA A 2 -15.22 -5.63 22.60
N MET A 3 -14.55 -5.33 21.48
CA MET A 3 -15.06 -5.65 20.15
C MET A 3 -13.90 -5.69 19.16
N SER A 4 -13.69 -6.89 18.63
CA SER A 4 -12.81 -7.22 17.52
C SER A 4 -13.53 -6.98 16.21
N VAL A 5 -12.88 -6.35 15.24
CA VAL A 5 -13.29 -6.46 13.84
C VAL A 5 -12.04 -6.72 12.99
N ALA A 6 -11.76 -8.00 12.79
CA ALA A 6 -10.81 -8.50 11.82
C ALA A 6 -11.49 -8.52 10.43
N GLY A 7 -11.11 -7.59 9.57
CA GLY A 7 -11.52 -7.55 8.16
C GLY A 7 -10.56 -8.36 7.30
N SER A 8 -10.89 -9.64 7.10
CA SER A 8 -10.21 -10.57 6.19
C SER A 8 -10.48 -10.21 4.73
N VAL A 9 -9.57 -9.49 4.06
CA VAL A 9 -9.57 -9.33 2.59
C VAL A 9 -8.80 -10.50 1.98
N ARG A 10 -9.54 -11.53 1.58
CA ARG A 10 -9.01 -12.69 0.83
C ARG A 10 -8.78 -12.28 -0.63
N SER A 11 -7.52 -12.28 -1.04
CA SER A 11 -7.06 -12.24 -2.43
C SER A 11 -7.64 -13.41 -3.23
N LYS A 12 -8.47 -13.13 -4.23
CA LYS A 12 -8.79 -14.08 -5.32
C LYS A 12 -7.83 -13.81 -6.48
N ALA A 13 -6.72 -14.55 -6.49
CA ALA A 13 -5.87 -14.70 -7.66
C ALA A 13 -5.52 -16.19 -7.81
N SER A 14 -5.37 -16.61 -9.06
CA SER A 14 -4.96 -17.95 -9.55
C SER A 14 -6.05 -19.00 -9.75
N LYS A 15 -6.44 -19.16 -11.02
CA LYS A 15 -6.47 -20.46 -11.73
C LYS A 15 -6.37 -20.18 -13.23
N ALA A 16 -5.18 -19.77 -13.67
CA ALA A 16 -4.77 -19.84 -15.06
C ALA A 16 -4.38 -21.29 -15.35
N SER A 17 -5.20 -21.99 -16.13
CA SER A 17 -4.88 -23.31 -16.66
C SER A 17 -3.87 -23.17 -17.80
N ARG A 18 -2.58 -23.17 -17.47
CA ARG A 18 -1.49 -23.48 -18.40
C ARG A 18 -1.08 -24.93 -18.14
N ALA A 19 -1.66 -25.86 -18.91
CA ALA A 19 -1.15 -27.22 -19.02
C ALA A 19 -0.55 -27.38 -20.42
N SER A 20 0.75 -27.63 -20.42
CA SER A 20 1.62 -27.77 -21.57
C SER A 20 1.29 -29.01 -22.41
N LEU A 21 1.50 -28.86 -23.72
CA LEU A 21 1.83 -29.95 -24.63
C LEU A 21 2.96 -30.84 -24.05
N ARG A 22 2.72 -32.14 -23.95
CA ARG A 22 3.73 -33.23 -24.01
C ARG A 22 3.11 -34.33 -24.87
N SER A 23 3.57 -34.46 -26.11
CA SER A 23 4.69 -35.33 -26.54
C SER A 23 4.40 -36.81 -26.32
N ARG A 24 4.37 -37.52 -27.46
CA ARG A 24 4.08 -38.95 -27.63
C ARG A 24 5.15 -39.79 -26.90
N GLY A 25 4.71 -40.55 -25.89
CA GLY A 25 5.50 -41.59 -25.24
C GLY A 25 5.14 -42.97 -25.77
N SER A 26 6.12 -43.63 -26.36
CA SER A 26 6.16 -44.99 -26.89
C SER A 26 5.59 -46.07 -25.96
N LYS A 27 4.87 -47.04 -26.53
CA LYS A 27 4.40 -48.27 -25.88
C LYS A 27 5.60 -49.16 -25.52
N LYS A 28 5.75 -49.55 -24.26
CA LYS A 28 6.60 -50.67 -23.85
C LYS A 28 5.90 -51.98 -24.24
N SER A 29 6.43 -52.67 -25.24
CA SER A 29 6.12 -54.08 -25.51
C SER A 29 6.92 -54.94 -24.54
N TYR A 30 6.22 -55.63 -23.64
CA TYR A 30 6.76 -56.79 -22.94
C TYR A 30 6.81 -57.93 -23.96
N VAL A 31 8.02 -58.32 -24.37
CA VAL A 31 8.26 -59.49 -25.20
C VAL A 31 8.69 -60.61 -24.25
N ASP A 32 7.83 -61.62 -24.12
CA ASP A 32 8.12 -62.88 -23.45
C ASP A 32 9.12 -63.68 -24.32
N GLU A 33 10.33 -63.86 -23.80
CA GLU A 33 11.45 -64.55 -24.45
C GLU A 33 11.39 -66.09 -24.31
N SER A 34 10.20 -66.70 -24.36
CA SER A 34 10.08 -68.17 -24.28
C SER A 34 9.75 -68.90 -25.60
N LEU A 35 9.71 -68.20 -26.75
CA LEU A 35 9.05 -68.76 -27.96
C LEU A 35 9.89 -69.00 -29.24
N PHE A 36 11.23 -68.93 -29.25
CA PHE A 36 12.02 -69.31 -30.44
C PHE A 36 13.37 -70.01 -30.15
N GLY A 37 13.35 -71.36 -30.21
CA GLY A 37 14.38 -72.43 -30.44
C GLY A 37 15.89 -72.20 -30.20
N SER A 38 16.75 -73.18 -29.86
CA SER A 38 16.74 -74.64 -30.12
C SER A 38 18.05 -75.31 -29.58
N GLN A 39 18.01 -76.56 -29.08
CA GLN A 39 18.78 -77.74 -29.58
C GLN A 39 18.84 -78.97 -28.62
N LYS A 40 18.52 -80.16 -29.21
CA LYS A 40 19.03 -81.55 -28.97
C LYS A 40 18.68 -82.23 -27.62
N GLN A 41 18.20 -83.49 -27.52
CA GLN A 41 18.52 -84.75 -28.22
C GLN A 41 17.32 -85.76 -28.30
N ARG A 42 17.56 -86.85 -29.05
CA ARG A 42 16.76 -88.03 -29.50
C ARG A 42 16.22 -88.98 -28.38
N PRO A 43 15.62 -90.18 -28.66
CA PRO A 43 14.74 -90.66 -29.76
C PRO A 43 13.46 -91.37 -29.24
N GLY A 44 12.44 -91.61 -30.09
CA GLY A 44 11.32 -92.48 -29.73
C GLY A 44 10.36 -92.83 -30.87
N THR A 45 10.55 -94.03 -31.42
CA THR A 45 9.55 -94.89 -32.10
C THR A 45 8.79 -94.37 -33.32
N THR A 46 9.21 -94.91 -34.48
CA THR A 46 8.49 -94.96 -35.74
C THR A 46 7.23 -95.83 -35.64
N ALA A 47 6.04 -95.23 -35.78
CA ALA A 47 4.82 -95.96 -36.13
C ALA A 47 4.66 -95.94 -37.65
N ALA A 48 4.79 -97.11 -38.27
CA ALA A 48 4.57 -97.34 -39.69
C ALA A 48 3.06 -97.43 -40.02
N PRO A 49 2.65 -97.13 -41.27
CA PRO A 49 1.26 -97.16 -41.69
C PRO A 49 0.76 -98.61 -41.89
N THR A 50 -0.47 -98.87 -41.46
CA THR A 50 -1.18 -100.15 -41.61
C THR A 50 -1.49 -100.44 -43.08
N GLY A 51 -0.91 -101.52 -43.63
CA GLY A 51 -1.22 -101.93 -45.01
C GLY A 51 -0.47 -103.14 -45.59
N ALA A 52 0.03 -104.08 -44.77
CA ALA A 52 0.63 -105.32 -45.28
C ALA A 52 0.14 -106.53 -44.44
N ALA A 53 -0.48 -107.51 -45.10
CA ALA A 53 -0.88 -108.77 -44.50
C ALA A 53 0.37 -109.62 -44.20
N VAL A 54 0.61 -109.91 -42.93
CA VAL A 54 1.69 -110.80 -42.47
C VAL A 54 1.11 -112.20 -42.32
N VAL A 55 1.48 -113.12 -43.22
CA VAL A 55 1.22 -114.56 -43.06
C VAL A 55 2.06 -115.07 -41.90
N SER A 56 1.41 -115.75 -40.95
CA SER A 56 2.08 -116.18 -39.73
C SER A 56 2.95 -117.42 -39.95
N ALA A 57 4.10 -117.50 -39.27
CA ALA A 57 4.97 -118.68 -39.30
C ALA A 57 4.27 -119.98 -38.83
N ALA A 58 3.11 -119.88 -38.19
CA ALA A 58 2.27 -121.00 -37.80
C ALA A 58 1.52 -121.65 -38.99
N GLU A 59 1.13 -120.87 -40.01
CA GLU A 59 0.49 -121.41 -41.22
C GLU A 59 1.49 -122.15 -42.12
N LEU A 60 2.74 -121.67 -42.18
CA LEU A 60 3.82 -122.37 -42.88
C LEU A 60 4.18 -123.72 -42.24
N ARG A 61 4.03 -123.87 -40.91
CA ARG A 61 4.21 -125.18 -40.24
C ARG A 61 3.08 -126.16 -40.53
N LYS A 62 1.83 -125.68 -40.71
CA LYS A 62 0.69 -126.52 -41.06
C LYS A 62 0.81 -127.12 -42.47
N ILE A 63 1.33 -126.35 -43.41
CA ILE A 63 1.57 -126.79 -44.80
C ILE A 63 2.78 -127.76 -44.87
N ARG A 64 3.83 -127.53 -44.06
CA ARG A 64 4.98 -128.45 -43.96
C ARG A 64 4.62 -129.80 -43.33
N GLY A 65 3.77 -129.81 -42.30
CA GLY A 65 3.33 -131.05 -41.64
C GLY A 65 2.45 -131.96 -42.51
N GLN A 66 1.82 -131.42 -43.56
CA GLN A 66 1.07 -132.21 -44.55
C GLN A 66 1.96 -132.79 -45.65
N ALA A 67 3.16 -132.25 -45.86
CA ALA A 67 4.14 -132.76 -46.84
C ALA A 67 5.11 -133.82 -46.25
N GLU A 68 5.25 -133.91 -44.92
CA GLU A 68 6.18 -134.82 -44.23
C GLU A 68 5.59 -136.21 -43.90
N LYS A 69 4.29 -136.47 -44.14
CA LYS A 69 3.67 -137.80 -44.00
C LYS A 69 3.48 -138.46 -45.37
N GLY A 70 4.54 -139.08 -45.87
CA GLY A 70 4.56 -139.83 -47.13
C GLY A 70 3.65 -141.05 -47.13
N GLN A 71 2.38 -140.87 -47.53
CA GLN A 71 1.50 -141.95 -47.94
C GLN A 71 1.41 -141.95 -49.48
N LYS A 72 1.92 -143.02 -50.11
CA LYS A 72 1.60 -143.36 -51.50
C LYS A 72 0.37 -144.26 -51.50
N PRO A 73 -0.74 -143.87 -52.14
CA PRO A 73 -1.71 -144.83 -52.66
C PRO A 73 -1.43 -145.11 -54.14
N ASP A 74 -1.31 -146.38 -54.46
CA ASP A 74 -1.28 -146.90 -55.84
C ASP A 74 -2.63 -146.65 -56.54
N ALA A 75 -2.54 -146.33 -57.84
CA ALA A 75 -3.60 -146.23 -58.85
C ALA A 75 -4.82 -145.32 -58.54
N ILE A 76 -4.81 -144.09 -59.09
CA ILE A 76 -5.94 -143.15 -59.07
C ILE A 76 -6.79 -143.31 -60.35
N ILE A 77 -8.04 -143.70 -60.18
CA ILE A 77 -9.07 -143.69 -61.23
C ILE A 77 -9.61 -142.25 -61.33
N ILE A 78 -9.32 -141.55 -62.43
CA ILE A 78 -9.74 -140.16 -62.66
C ILE A 78 -11.25 -140.10 -62.90
N GLN A 79 -11.98 -139.32 -62.09
CA GLN A 79 -13.40 -139.03 -62.33
C GLN A 79 -13.56 -137.97 -63.44
N LYS A 80 -14.63 -138.05 -64.25
CA LYS A 80 -14.91 -137.07 -65.33
C LYS A 80 -14.88 -135.62 -64.85
N SER A 81 -15.30 -135.35 -63.61
CA SER A 81 -15.25 -134.04 -62.97
C SER A 81 -13.81 -133.53 -62.76
N GLU A 82 -12.86 -134.41 -62.43
CA GLU A 82 -11.44 -134.06 -62.34
C GLU A 82 -10.80 -133.89 -63.73
N LEU A 83 -11.23 -134.69 -64.71
CA LEU A 83 -10.76 -134.56 -66.09
C LEU A 83 -11.23 -133.25 -66.73
N ASP A 84 -12.46 -132.82 -66.45
CA ASP A 84 -12.99 -131.53 -66.89
C ASP A 84 -12.37 -130.35 -66.13
N ARG A 85 -12.04 -130.53 -64.85
CA ARG A 85 -11.25 -129.55 -64.06
C ARG A 85 -9.84 -129.38 -64.62
N ILE A 86 -9.17 -130.49 -64.96
CA ILE A 86 -7.85 -130.48 -65.60
C ILE A 86 -7.95 -129.79 -66.96
N ARG A 87 -8.94 -130.13 -67.79
CA ARG A 87 -9.21 -129.47 -69.09
C ARG A 87 -9.47 -127.96 -68.97
N GLY A 88 -10.16 -127.52 -67.90
CA GLY A 88 -10.38 -126.09 -67.61
C GLY A 88 -9.11 -125.35 -67.16
N THR A 89 -8.22 -126.01 -66.41
CA THR A 89 -6.93 -125.45 -65.97
C THR A 89 -5.84 -125.48 -67.05
N THR A 90 -5.94 -126.38 -68.02
CA THR A 90 -5.02 -126.48 -69.17
C THR A 90 -5.50 -125.65 -70.37
N LYS A 91 -6.35 -124.65 -70.16
CA LYS A 91 -6.60 -123.63 -71.18
C LYS A 91 -5.37 -122.73 -71.20
N ILE A 92 -4.57 -122.82 -72.26
CA ILE A 92 -3.41 -121.95 -72.46
C ILE A 92 -3.93 -120.54 -72.76
N VAL A 93 -4.13 -119.76 -71.70
CA VAL A 93 -4.56 -118.36 -71.78
C VAL A 93 -3.38 -117.53 -72.27
N SER A 94 -3.58 -116.81 -73.37
CA SER A 94 -2.57 -115.92 -73.95
C SER A 94 -2.17 -114.82 -72.94
N THR A 95 -0.92 -114.34 -72.98
CA THR A 95 -0.48 -113.18 -72.19
C THR A 95 -1.35 -111.94 -72.41
N GLU A 96 -2.02 -111.85 -73.57
CA GLU A 96 -2.95 -110.79 -73.89
C GLU A 96 -4.29 -110.96 -73.17
N GLU A 97 -4.82 -112.18 -73.07
CA GLU A 97 -6.05 -112.48 -72.31
C GLU A 97 -5.84 -112.29 -70.79
N GLN A 98 -4.64 -112.58 -70.26
CA GLN A 98 -4.29 -112.25 -68.87
C GLN A 98 -4.21 -110.73 -68.62
N LYS A 99 -3.68 -109.96 -69.59
CA LYS A 99 -3.67 -108.50 -69.50
C LYS A 99 -5.08 -107.93 -69.61
N GLN A 100 -5.94 -108.49 -70.47
CA GLN A 100 -7.33 -108.07 -70.61
C GLN A 100 -8.14 -108.37 -69.36
N THR A 101 -8.02 -109.57 -68.77
CA THR A 101 -8.69 -109.91 -67.51
C THR A 101 -8.20 -109.05 -66.35
N LYS A 102 -6.89 -108.78 -66.25
CA LYS A 102 -6.34 -107.86 -65.23
C LYS A 102 -6.81 -106.42 -65.44
N LYS A 103 -6.85 -105.92 -66.68
CA LYS A 103 -7.44 -104.62 -67.02
C LYS A 103 -8.92 -104.55 -66.65
N MET A 104 -9.69 -105.60 -66.94
CA MET A 104 -11.11 -105.69 -66.57
C MET A 104 -11.31 -105.69 -65.04
N VAL A 105 -10.45 -106.37 -64.28
CA VAL A 105 -10.48 -106.37 -62.81
C VAL A 105 -10.04 -105.01 -62.24
N ASP A 106 -9.02 -104.38 -62.83
CA ASP A 106 -8.56 -103.05 -62.43
C ASP A 106 -9.57 -101.96 -62.81
N GLU A 107 -10.30 -102.11 -63.92
CA GLU A 107 -11.44 -101.28 -64.30
C GLU A 107 -12.61 -101.49 -63.34
N GLN A 108 -12.95 -102.72 -62.97
CA GLN A 108 -13.97 -102.98 -61.95
C GLN A 108 -13.59 -102.41 -60.58
N LYS A 109 -12.35 -102.59 -60.13
CA LYS A 109 -11.85 -101.97 -58.89
C LYS A 109 -11.77 -100.45 -59.01
N GLY A 110 -11.44 -99.94 -60.18
CA GLY A 110 -11.45 -98.52 -60.53
C GLY A 110 -12.85 -97.94 -60.42
N GLN A 111 -13.87 -98.63 -60.94
CA GLN A 111 -15.29 -98.26 -60.83
C GLN A 111 -15.77 -98.32 -59.37
N GLN A 112 -15.39 -99.36 -58.61
CA GLN A 112 -15.71 -99.45 -57.18
C GLN A 112 -15.05 -98.32 -56.35
N ARG A 113 -13.83 -97.90 -56.72
CA ARG A 113 -13.09 -96.80 -56.06
C ARG A 113 -13.43 -95.41 -56.60
N ALA A 114 -13.99 -95.30 -57.80
CA ALA A 114 -14.31 -94.04 -58.44
C ALA A 114 -15.28 -93.21 -57.59
N ALA A 115 -16.29 -93.85 -56.98
CA ALA A 115 -17.22 -93.19 -56.07
C ALA A 115 -16.51 -92.64 -54.81
N ALA A 116 -15.51 -93.34 -54.27
CA ALA A 116 -14.73 -92.88 -53.12
C ALA A 116 -13.75 -91.75 -53.49
N ILE A 117 -13.11 -91.83 -54.66
CA ILE A 117 -12.20 -90.80 -55.17
C ILE A 117 -12.98 -89.52 -55.51
N ALA A 118 -14.15 -89.63 -56.14
CA ALA A 118 -15.02 -88.48 -56.42
C ALA A 118 -15.48 -87.77 -55.14
N ARG A 119 -15.82 -88.54 -54.08
CA ARG A 119 -16.11 -87.99 -52.75
C ARG A 119 -14.91 -87.29 -52.12
N LYS A 120 -13.71 -87.88 -52.18
CA LYS A 120 -12.47 -87.26 -51.69
C LYS A 120 -12.13 -85.98 -52.44
N LYS A 121 -12.30 -85.97 -53.77
CA LYS A 121 -12.03 -84.79 -54.62
C LYS A 121 -13.05 -83.68 -54.35
N ARG A 122 -14.34 -84.01 -54.16
CA ARG A 122 -15.36 -83.05 -53.70
C ARG A 122 -15.06 -82.50 -52.31
N MET A 123 -14.60 -83.33 -51.37
CA MET A 123 -14.17 -82.86 -50.04
C MET A 123 -12.97 -81.93 -50.12
N GLN A 124 -11.98 -82.22 -50.97
CA GLN A 124 -10.83 -81.33 -51.18
C GLN A 124 -11.23 -79.98 -51.80
N VAL A 125 -12.17 -79.97 -52.75
CA VAL A 125 -12.70 -78.73 -53.32
C VAL A 125 -13.49 -77.94 -52.25
N MET A 126 -14.34 -78.62 -51.47
CA MET A 126 -15.06 -77.98 -50.36
C MET A 126 -14.13 -77.47 -49.24
N ASP A 127 -12.99 -78.12 -49.00
CA ASP A 127 -11.99 -77.68 -48.02
C ASP A 127 -11.17 -76.49 -48.56
N GLN A 128 -10.86 -76.46 -49.86
CA GLN A 128 -10.26 -75.29 -50.52
C GLN A 128 -11.21 -74.09 -50.53
N GLU A 129 -12.50 -74.32 -50.81
CA GLU A 129 -13.53 -73.28 -50.73
C GLU A 129 -13.78 -72.81 -49.29
N ARG A 130 -13.68 -73.70 -48.29
CA ARG A 130 -13.72 -73.29 -46.88
C ARG A 130 -12.49 -72.46 -46.51
N ALA A 131 -11.30 -72.88 -46.94
CA ALA A 131 -10.06 -72.15 -46.67
C ALA A 131 -10.04 -70.74 -47.29
N SER A 132 -10.63 -70.54 -48.48
CA SER A 132 -10.71 -69.21 -49.10
C SER A 132 -11.82 -68.33 -48.53
N LYS A 133 -12.88 -68.92 -47.97
CA LYS A 133 -14.02 -68.23 -47.35
C LYS A 133 -13.84 -68.00 -45.84
N LEU A 134 -12.72 -68.40 -45.24
CA LEU A 134 -12.46 -68.12 -43.83
C LEU A 134 -12.37 -66.59 -43.64
N PRO A 135 -13.21 -65.99 -42.76
CA PRO A 135 -13.16 -64.57 -42.53
C PRO A 135 -11.81 -64.19 -41.91
N PRO A 136 -11.19 -63.08 -42.36
CA PRO A 136 -9.90 -62.66 -41.84
C PRO A 136 -9.98 -62.39 -40.35
N THR A 137 -8.96 -62.86 -39.64
CA THR A 137 -8.80 -62.72 -38.19
C THR A 137 -8.77 -61.23 -37.80
N GLU A 138 -9.24 -60.83 -36.61
CA GLU A 138 -9.24 -59.41 -36.18
C GLU A 138 -7.88 -58.74 -36.31
N PHE A 139 -6.79 -59.46 -36.00
CA PHE A 139 -5.42 -59.00 -36.21
C PHE A 139 -5.09 -58.73 -37.70
N GLN A 140 -5.60 -59.54 -38.61
CA GLN A 140 -5.42 -59.34 -40.06
C GLN A 140 -6.22 -58.15 -40.57
N LYS A 141 -7.40 -57.88 -40.01
CA LYS A 141 -8.18 -56.68 -40.33
C LYS A 141 -7.47 -55.42 -39.84
N GLU A 142 -6.99 -55.41 -38.59
CA GLU A 142 -6.30 -54.26 -38.02
C GLU A 142 -4.97 -53.97 -38.75
N THR A 143 -4.23 -54.99 -39.17
CA THR A 143 -3.03 -54.82 -39.99
C THR A 143 -3.35 -54.33 -41.40
N ALA A 144 -4.45 -54.78 -42.01
CA ALA A 144 -4.91 -54.29 -43.30
C ALA A 144 -5.34 -52.82 -43.23
N GLU A 145 -6.08 -52.42 -42.20
CA GLU A 145 -6.46 -51.02 -41.95
C GLU A 145 -5.24 -50.14 -41.69
N LYS A 146 -4.28 -50.59 -40.88
CA LYS A 146 -3.01 -49.88 -40.68
C LYS A 146 -2.24 -49.72 -41.98
N LYS A 147 -2.18 -50.77 -42.80
CA LYS A 147 -1.52 -50.74 -44.11
C LYS A 147 -2.24 -49.80 -45.07
N GLN A 148 -3.57 -49.79 -45.07
CA GLN A 148 -4.38 -48.89 -45.88
C GLN A 148 -4.23 -47.43 -45.42
N GLY A 149 -4.21 -47.16 -44.12
CA GLY A 149 -3.92 -45.84 -43.58
C GLY A 149 -2.51 -45.37 -43.92
N LEU A 150 -1.51 -46.27 -43.89
CA LEU A 150 -0.15 -45.97 -44.31
C LEU A 150 -0.08 -45.63 -45.82
N LEU A 151 -0.73 -46.43 -46.65
CA LEU A 151 -0.82 -46.20 -48.10
C LEU A 151 -1.56 -44.89 -48.42
N SER A 152 -2.66 -44.60 -47.71
CA SER A 152 -3.39 -43.34 -47.87
C SER A 152 -2.56 -42.14 -47.43
N ASN A 153 -1.81 -42.25 -46.33
CA ASN A 153 -0.91 -41.17 -45.89
C ASN A 153 0.25 -40.96 -46.88
N ALA A 154 0.79 -42.05 -47.45
CA ALA A 154 1.81 -41.98 -48.48
C ALA A 154 1.27 -41.34 -49.77
N GLN A 155 0.04 -41.70 -50.17
CA GLN A 155 -0.66 -41.10 -51.30
C GLN A 155 -0.86 -39.59 -51.07
N ASN A 156 -1.36 -39.19 -49.89
CA ASN A 156 -1.55 -37.79 -49.53
C ASN A 156 -0.21 -37.02 -49.53
N ALA A 157 0.87 -37.62 -49.03
CA ALA A 157 2.19 -36.99 -49.05
C ALA A 157 2.69 -36.75 -50.49
N LEU A 158 2.45 -37.69 -51.41
CA LEU A 158 2.75 -37.52 -52.83
C LEU A 158 1.86 -36.46 -53.49
N ASP A 159 0.59 -36.36 -53.09
CA ASP A 159 -0.32 -35.32 -53.57
C ASP A 159 0.09 -33.92 -53.07
N GLU A 160 0.55 -33.80 -51.82
CA GLU A 160 1.09 -32.56 -51.23
C GLU A 160 2.41 -32.10 -51.88
N GLU A 161 3.17 -33.01 -52.49
CA GLU A 161 4.39 -32.66 -53.24
C GLU A 161 4.12 -32.00 -54.59
N LYS A 162 2.90 -32.10 -55.12
CA LYS A 162 2.52 -31.46 -56.39
C LYS A 162 2.57 -29.93 -56.26
N ASP A 163 3.10 -29.26 -57.27
CA ASP A 163 3.38 -27.81 -57.21
C ASP A 163 2.11 -26.96 -57.05
N ASP A 164 0.99 -27.32 -57.70
CA ASP A 164 -0.28 -26.62 -57.52
C ASP A 164 -0.80 -26.74 -56.08
N VAL A 165 -0.64 -27.91 -55.46
CA VAL A 165 -1.05 -28.15 -54.06
C VAL A 165 -0.18 -27.34 -53.11
N LYS A 166 1.14 -27.23 -53.37
CA LYS A 166 2.03 -26.32 -52.62
C LYS A 166 1.61 -24.85 -52.76
N HIS A 167 1.20 -24.42 -53.95
CA HIS A 167 0.70 -23.06 -54.17
C HIS A 167 -0.63 -22.82 -53.43
N MET A 168 -1.55 -23.78 -53.47
CA MET A 168 -2.79 -23.74 -52.68
C MET A 168 -2.49 -23.68 -51.18
N ASN A 169 -1.52 -24.44 -50.69
CA ASN A 169 -1.07 -24.39 -49.30
C ASN A 169 -0.48 -23.03 -48.93
N GLN A 170 0.27 -22.38 -49.83
CA GLN A 170 0.75 -21.02 -49.65
C GLN A 170 -0.42 -20.03 -49.50
N MET A 171 -1.45 -20.15 -50.35
CA MET A 171 -2.66 -19.31 -50.25
C MET A 171 -3.44 -19.56 -48.96
N CYS A 172 -3.59 -20.82 -48.54
CA CYS A 172 -4.20 -21.15 -47.24
C CYS A 172 -3.40 -20.59 -46.06
N LEU A 173 -2.06 -20.65 -46.11
CA LEU A 173 -1.21 -20.08 -45.08
C LEU A 173 -1.37 -18.55 -45.03
N TYR A 174 -1.35 -17.89 -46.19
CA TYR A 174 -1.57 -16.45 -46.27
C TYR A 174 -2.93 -16.05 -45.67
N SER A 175 -4.01 -16.74 -46.04
CA SER A 175 -5.34 -16.50 -45.47
C SER A 175 -5.37 -16.64 -43.95
N LYS A 176 -4.73 -17.69 -43.39
CA LYS A 176 -4.59 -17.87 -41.94
C LYS A 176 -3.81 -16.71 -41.29
N CYS A 177 -2.70 -16.30 -41.88
CA CYS A 177 -1.87 -15.20 -41.39
C CYS A 177 -2.61 -13.86 -41.42
N VAL A 178 -3.33 -13.56 -42.51
CA VAL A 178 -4.15 -12.34 -42.64
C VAL A 178 -5.26 -12.33 -41.60
N THR A 179 -5.97 -13.45 -41.41
CA THR A 179 -7.03 -13.55 -40.39
C THR A 179 -6.51 -13.30 -38.97
N ILE A 180 -5.30 -13.79 -38.67
CA ILE A 180 -4.65 -13.52 -37.37
C ILE A 180 -4.23 -12.06 -37.27
N ARG A 181 -3.68 -11.48 -38.34
CA ARG A 181 -3.30 -10.06 -38.39
C ARG A 181 -4.50 -9.14 -38.17
N ASP A 182 -5.63 -9.43 -38.81
CA ASP A 182 -6.84 -8.62 -38.67
C ASP A 182 -7.32 -8.63 -37.22
N LYS A 183 -7.32 -9.80 -36.57
CA LYS A 183 -7.61 -9.93 -35.14
C LYS A 183 -6.62 -9.17 -34.25
N GLN A 184 -5.33 -9.18 -34.59
CA GLN A 184 -4.31 -8.41 -33.87
C GLN A 184 -4.52 -6.90 -34.02
N LEU A 185 -4.94 -6.44 -35.20
CA LEU A 185 -5.27 -5.04 -35.45
C LEU A 185 -6.51 -4.61 -34.66
N GLU A 186 -7.57 -5.44 -34.64
CA GLU A 186 -8.75 -5.20 -33.79
C GLU A 186 -8.38 -5.16 -32.30
N GLU A 187 -7.55 -6.10 -31.82
CA GLU A 187 -7.06 -6.11 -30.44
C GLU A 187 -6.25 -4.86 -30.11
N GLN A 188 -5.37 -4.43 -31.02
CA GLN A 188 -4.58 -3.21 -30.86
C GLN A 188 -5.47 -1.97 -30.81
N GLN A 189 -6.50 -1.87 -31.66
CA GLN A 189 -7.46 -0.76 -31.63
C GLN A 189 -8.23 -0.73 -30.31
N ARG A 190 -8.72 -1.88 -29.83
CA ARG A 190 -9.40 -1.97 -28.53
C ARG A 190 -8.51 -1.57 -27.37
N LEU A 191 -7.25 -2.02 -27.37
CA LEU A 191 -6.28 -1.60 -26.36
C LEU A 191 -6.04 -0.09 -26.42
N GLU A 192 -5.89 0.49 -27.60
CA GLU A 192 -5.71 1.94 -27.76
C GLU A 192 -6.92 2.74 -27.25
N GLU A 193 -8.14 2.27 -27.51
CA GLU A 193 -9.36 2.86 -26.95
C GLU A 193 -9.39 2.77 -25.41
N GLU A 194 -9.05 1.60 -24.84
CA GLU A 194 -8.96 1.41 -23.39
C GLU A 194 -7.89 2.33 -22.77
N TYR A 195 -6.72 2.50 -23.41
CA TYR A 195 -5.70 3.44 -22.99
C TYR A 195 -6.21 4.89 -22.99
N ARG A 196 -6.88 5.32 -24.06
CA ARG A 196 -7.46 6.67 -24.14
C ARG A 196 -8.53 6.90 -23.08
N ASP A 197 -9.33 5.87 -22.76
CA ASP A 197 -10.32 5.95 -21.69
C ASP A 197 -9.69 6.08 -20.30
N GLU A 198 -8.61 5.33 -20.05
CA GLU A 198 -7.83 5.42 -18.81
C GLU A 198 -7.15 6.80 -18.69
N GLU A 199 -6.56 7.33 -19.77
CA GLU A 199 -6.01 8.69 -19.81
C GLU A 199 -7.08 9.74 -19.49
N ARG A 200 -8.25 9.68 -20.15
CA ARG A 200 -9.37 10.58 -19.86
C ARG A 200 -9.83 10.49 -18.40
N ARG A 201 -9.82 9.28 -17.83
CA ARG A 201 -10.18 9.06 -16.42
C ARG A 201 -9.15 9.67 -15.48
N LEU A 202 -7.86 9.55 -15.78
CA LEU A 202 -6.78 10.16 -15.01
C LEU A 202 -6.83 11.70 -15.07
N ASP A 203 -7.02 12.27 -16.26
CA ASP A 203 -7.19 13.72 -16.44
C ASP A 203 -8.37 14.25 -15.62
N LEU A 204 -9.49 13.53 -15.65
CA LEU A 204 -10.68 13.89 -14.88
C LEU A 204 -10.45 13.75 -13.36
N MET A 205 -9.66 12.76 -12.93
CA MET A 205 -9.26 12.61 -11.52
C MET A 205 -8.36 13.76 -11.07
N MET A 206 -7.37 14.14 -11.88
CA MET A 206 -6.50 15.29 -11.62
C MET A 206 -7.29 16.60 -11.57
N GLU A 207 -8.26 16.80 -12.47
CA GLU A 207 -9.11 18.00 -12.46
C GLU A 207 -10.03 18.04 -11.23
N ILE A 208 -10.59 16.90 -10.82
CA ILE A 208 -11.36 16.81 -9.57
C ILE A 208 -10.49 17.18 -8.36
N GLU A 209 -9.26 16.69 -8.30
CA GLU A 209 -8.33 17.00 -7.21
C GLU A 209 -7.95 18.49 -7.20
N ARG A 210 -7.66 19.05 -8.38
CA ARG A 210 -7.43 20.49 -8.57
C ARG A 210 -8.61 21.33 -8.06
N LEU A 211 -9.83 20.98 -8.45
CA LEU A 211 -11.05 21.67 -8.04
C LEU A 211 -11.32 21.51 -6.54
N LYS A 212 -11.04 20.34 -5.94
CA LYS A 212 -11.14 20.13 -4.50
C LYS A 212 -10.15 21.02 -3.74
N ASN A 213 -8.91 21.11 -4.21
CA ASN A 213 -7.89 21.98 -3.60
C ASN A 213 -8.28 23.45 -3.70
N LEU A 214 -8.78 23.89 -4.86
CA LEU A 214 -9.27 25.25 -5.05
C LEU A 214 -10.44 25.56 -4.11
N LYS A 215 -11.44 24.65 -4.04
CA LYS A 215 -12.58 24.78 -3.14
C LYS A 215 -12.15 24.84 -1.67
N HIS A 216 -11.16 24.04 -1.28
CA HIS A 216 -10.61 24.07 0.08
C HIS A 216 -9.94 25.42 0.40
N GLN A 217 -9.16 25.97 -0.54
CA GLN A 217 -8.56 27.30 -0.40
C GLN A 217 -9.64 28.39 -0.30
N ASP A 218 -10.68 28.33 -1.13
CA ASP A 218 -11.82 29.26 -1.08
C ASP A 218 -12.55 29.20 0.27
N GLU A 219 -12.74 28.00 0.83
CA GLU A 219 -13.34 27.81 2.16
C GLU A 219 -12.47 28.42 3.27
N LEU A 220 -11.15 28.24 3.20
CA LEU A 220 -10.21 28.88 4.13
C LEU A 220 -10.24 30.40 4.01
N GLU A 221 -10.29 30.95 2.79
CA GLU A 221 -10.38 32.39 2.57
C GLU A 221 -11.71 32.96 3.07
N LYS A 222 -12.83 32.25 2.86
CA LYS A 222 -14.14 32.62 3.41
C LYS A 222 -14.11 32.64 4.94
N LYS A 223 -13.51 31.64 5.59
CA LYS A 223 -13.34 31.62 7.05
C LYS A 223 -12.48 32.79 7.53
N ARG A 224 -11.37 33.10 6.84
CA ARG A 224 -10.53 34.27 7.15
C ARG A 224 -11.32 35.58 7.01
N LYS A 225 -12.07 35.76 5.93
CA LYS A 225 -12.95 36.94 5.72
C LYS A 225 -14.03 37.05 6.79
N GLN A 226 -14.63 35.94 7.22
CA GLN A 226 -15.61 35.92 8.30
C GLN A 226 -14.97 36.30 9.65
N ALA A 227 -13.81 35.75 9.98
CA ALA A 227 -13.07 36.10 11.19
C ALA A 227 -12.67 37.58 11.19
N LEU A 228 -12.24 38.13 10.05
CA LEU A 228 -11.96 39.57 9.91
C LEU A 228 -13.23 40.42 10.12
N LYS A 229 -14.38 40.02 9.58
CA LYS A 229 -15.65 40.71 9.82
C LYS A 229 -16.07 40.66 11.28
N GLN A 230 -15.93 39.51 11.93
CA GLN A 230 -16.21 39.36 13.36
C GLN A 230 -15.26 40.21 14.21
N GLY A 231 -13.96 40.20 13.91
CA GLY A 231 -12.98 41.08 14.56
C GLY A 231 -13.30 42.57 14.37
N SER A 232 -13.69 42.96 13.15
CA SER A 232 -14.14 44.33 12.87
C SER A 232 -15.41 44.71 13.64
N MET A 233 -16.38 43.80 13.79
CA MET A 233 -17.58 44.04 14.60
C MET A 233 -17.24 44.27 16.06
N VAL A 234 -16.36 43.44 16.65
CA VAL A 234 -15.92 43.61 18.04
C VAL A 234 -15.26 44.98 18.25
N ILE A 235 -14.43 45.43 17.32
CA ILE A 235 -13.79 46.76 17.40
C ILE A 235 -14.85 47.87 17.32
N ILE A 236 -15.83 47.75 16.42
CA ILE A 236 -16.93 48.71 16.32
C ILE A 236 -17.72 48.77 17.64
N ASP A 237 -18.01 47.62 18.24
CA ASP A 237 -18.72 47.56 19.51
C ASP A 237 -17.89 48.14 20.67
N GLN A 238 -16.57 47.90 20.70
CA GLN A 238 -15.66 48.55 21.65
C GLN A 238 -15.59 50.07 21.49
N ILE A 239 -15.63 50.58 20.24
CA ILE A 239 -15.67 52.02 19.98
C ILE A 239 -16.97 52.62 20.50
N LYS A 240 -18.11 51.97 20.21
CA LYS A 240 -19.42 52.39 20.72
C LYS A 240 -19.47 52.37 22.25
N GLU A 241 -18.93 51.34 22.88
CA GLU A 241 -18.88 51.23 24.35
C GLU A 241 -18.06 52.37 24.97
N ARG A 242 -16.88 52.66 24.42
CA ARG A 242 -16.05 53.80 24.83
C ARG A 242 -16.73 55.15 24.59
N GLU A 243 -17.47 55.30 23.49
CA GLU A 243 -18.26 56.51 23.24
C GLU A 243 -19.38 56.66 24.29
N LEU A 244 -20.06 55.58 24.64
CA LEU A 244 -21.07 55.58 25.71
C LEU A 244 -20.46 55.90 27.08
N GLU A 245 -19.30 55.34 27.41
CA GLU A 245 -18.57 55.70 28.63
C GLU A 245 -18.19 57.17 28.65
N ARG A 246 -17.68 57.71 27.53
CA ARG A 246 -17.35 59.14 27.39
C ARG A 246 -18.58 60.02 27.59
N ILE A 247 -19.74 59.62 27.06
CA ILE A 247 -21.01 60.32 27.25
C ILE A 247 -21.41 60.25 28.73
N ARG A 248 -21.34 59.08 29.38
CA ARG A 248 -21.65 58.95 30.83
C ARG A 248 -20.72 59.81 31.69
N GLU A 249 -19.42 59.87 31.40
CA GLU A 249 -18.49 60.75 32.11
C GLU A 249 -18.78 62.24 31.87
N GLN A 250 -19.24 62.62 30.68
CA GLN A 250 -19.71 63.97 30.41
C GLN A 250 -20.97 64.29 31.24
N GLU A 251 -21.96 63.39 31.26
CA GLU A 251 -23.17 63.54 32.07
C GLU A 251 -22.86 63.62 33.58
N MET A 252 -21.92 62.82 34.08
CA MET A 252 -21.49 62.89 35.50
C MET A 252 -20.79 64.20 35.81
N ARG A 253 -19.89 64.69 34.94
CA ARG A 253 -19.27 66.01 35.09
C ARG A 253 -20.29 67.14 35.00
N GLU A 254 -21.33 67.02 34.19
CA GLU A 254 -22.41 68.01 34.13
C GLU A 254 -23.22 68.02 35.43
N LYS A 255 -23.54 66.85 36.00
CA LYS A 255 -24.18 66.76 37.32
C LYS A 255 -23.31 67.33 38.43
N GLU A 256 -22.01 67.06 38.43
CA GLU A 256 -21.06 67.66 39.39
C GLU A 256 -20.98 69.18 39.23
N LYS A 257 -20.93 69.68 37.99
CA LYS A 257 -20.98 71.12 37.71
C LYS A 257 -22.27 71.76 38.23
N GLN A 258 -23.43 71.10 38.03
CA GLN A 258 -24.71 71.57 38.56
C GLN A 258 -24.69 71.62 40.10
N LEU A 259 -24.19 70.57 40.75
CA LEU A 259 -24.06 70.57 42.22
C LEU A 259 -23.14 71.69 42.73
N ILE A 260 -22.03 71.97 42.03
CA ILE A 260 -21.13 73.08 42.38
C ILE A 260 -21.85 74.44 42.18
N LEU A 261 -22.62 74.59 41.09
CA LEU A 261 -23.40 75.81 40.86
C LEU A 261 -24.45 76.03 41.96
N ASP A 262 -25.17 74.99 42.35
CA ASP A 262 -26.16 75.05 43.43
C ASP A 262 -25.50 75.41 44.77
N GLN A 263 -24.32 74.86 45.06
CA GLN A 263 -23.53 75.23 46.25
C GLN A 263 -23.07 76.69 46.21
N ILE A 264 -22.63 77.19 45.05
CA ILE A 264 -22.27 78.61 44.88
C ILE A 264 -23.48 79.51 45.08
N GLU A 265 -24.66 79.11 44.60
CA GLU A 265 -25.90 79.87 44.82
C GLU A 265 -26.31 79.89 46.29
N GLN A 266 -26.17 78.78 47.01
CA GLN A 266 -26.41 78.71 48.46
C GLN A 266 -25.45 79.63 49.23
N LEU A 267 -24.15 79.57 48.95
CA LEU A 267 -23.15 80.44 49.57
C LEU A 267 -23.42 81.92 49.27
N ARG A 268 -23.80 82.26 48.03
CA ARG A 268 -24.20 83.64 47.68
C ARG A 268 -25.45 84.10 48.41
N ALA A 269 -26.40 83.21 48.69
CA ALA A 269 -27.60 83.53 49.46
C ALA A 269 -27.27 83.74 50.94
N GLU A 270 -26.36 82.95 51.50
CA GLU A 270 -25.84 83.12 52.86
C GLU A 270 -25.04 84.43 53.01
N GLU A 271 -24.15 84.74 52.06
CA GLU A 271 -23.42 86.02 52.03
C GLU A 271 -24.36 87.22 51.97
N LYS A 272 -25.45 87.14 51.18
CA LYS A 272 -26.47 88.21 51.14
C LYS A 272 -27.16 88.40 52.49
N LYS A 273 -27.53 87.31 53.18
CA LYS A 273 -28.12 87.38 54.52
C LYS A 273 -27.14 87.99 55.53
N GLU A 274 -25.86 87.60 55.49
CA GLU A 274 -24.85 88.22 56.35
C GLU A 274 -24.67 89.72 56.09
N ILE A 275 -24.72 90.15 54.82
CA ILE A 275 -24.64 91.57 54.45
C ILE A 275 -25.87 92.32 54.99
N GLU A 276 -27.06 91.73 54.87
CA GLU A 276 -28.30 92.28 55.43
C GLU A 276 -28.22 92.40 56.96
N GLU A 277 -27.75 91.37 57.67
CA GLU A 277 -27.54 91.39 59.12
C GLU A 277 -26.49 92.42 59.56
N LYS A 278 -25.37 92.53 58.82
CA LYS A 278 -24.34 93.57 59.05
C LYS A 278 -24.90 94.98 58.81
N HIS A 279 -25.78 95.14 57.83
CA HIS A 279 -26.44 96.41 57.55
C HIS A 279 -27.49 96.77 58.62
N GLU A 280 -28.25 95.78 59.12
CA GLU A 280 -29.18 95.99 60.24
C GLU A 280 -28.45 96.34 61.54
N THR A 281 -27.37 95.64 61.87
CA THR A 281 -26.55 95.95 63.05
C THR A 281 -25.89 97.32 62.95
N ALA A 282 -25.39 97.71 61.77
CA ALA A 282 -24.88 99.05 61.50
C ALA A 282 -25.98 100.13 61.66
N LYS A 283 -27.22 99.87 61.19
CA LYS A 283 -28.36 100.77 61.41
C LYS A 283 -28.73 100.92 62.88
N ARG A 284 -28.72 99.82 63.66
CA ARG A 284 -28.97 99.87 65.11
C ARG A 284 -27.90 100.70 65.82
N MET A 285 -26.62 100.48 65.51
CA MET A 285 -25.53 101.31 66.04
C MET A 285 -25.65 102.79 65.65
N MET A 286 -26.06 103.10 64.42
CA MET A 286 -26.32 104.48 64.00
C MET A 286 -27.46 105.13 64.80
N HIS A 287 -28.55 104.39 65.07
CA HIS A 287 -29.66 104.89 65.88
C HIS A 287 -29.23 105.17 67.34
N GLU A 288 -28.44 104.28 67.94
CA GLU A 288 -27.89 104.45 69.29
C GLU A 288 -26.95 105.68 69.37
N VAL A 289 -26.13 105.90 68.35
CA VAL A 289 -25.27 107.09 68.24
C VAL A 289 -26.09 108.37 68.04
N GLU A 290 -27.16 108.33 67.25
CA GLU A 290 -28.07 109.46 67.07
C GLU A 290 -28.80 109.81 68.36
N GLU A 291 -29.26 108.82 69.13
CA GLU A 291 -29.88 109.05 70.44
C GLU A 291 -28.88 109.65 71.44
N ALA A 292 -27.66 109.10 71.54
CA ALA A 292 -26.60 109.66 72.37
C ALA A 292 -26.23 111.10 71.96
N ASN A 293 -26.22 111.41 70.66
CA ASN A 293 -25.98 112.76 70.16
C ASN A 293 -27.14 113.72 70.49
N LYS A 294 -28.40 113.28 70.40
CA LYS A 294 -29.57 114.09 70.81
C LYS A 294 -29.53 114.40 72.30
N GLU A 295 -29.18 113.42 73.14
CA GLU A 295 -29.00 113.61 74.59
C GLU A 295 -27.82 114.56 74.89
N ALA A 296 -26.73 114.46 74.14
CA ALA A 296 -25.59 115.38 74.25
C ALA A 296 -25.92 116.82 73.83
N ILE A 297 -26.78 117.01 72.82
CA ILE A 297 -27.27 118.34 72.42
C ILE A 297 -28.22 118.91 73.47
N PHE A 298 -29.17 118.11 73.97
CA PHE A 298 -30.12 118.55 74.99
C PHE A 298 -29.44 118.97 76.30
N THR A 299 -28.42 118.22 76.73
CA THR A 299 -27.61 118.59 77.91
C THR A 299 -26.78 119.85 77.70
N LYS A 300 -26.29 120.10 76.47
CA LYS A 300 -25.63 121.38 76.11
C LYS A 300 -26.60 122.56 76.09
N GLU A 301 -27.81 122.40 75.55
CA GLU A 301 -28.82 123.46 75.52
C GLU A 301 -29.29 123.85 76.92
N LYS A 302 -29.46 122.86 77.81
CA LYS A 302 -29.82 123.10 79.21
C LYS A 302 -28.75 123.92 79.95
N LYS A 303 -27.46 123.58 79.76
CA LYS A 303 -26.34 124.37 80.30
C LYS A 303 -26.30 125.79 79.71
N LYS A 304 -26.61 125.95 78.43
CA LYS A 304 -26.66 127.27 77.76
C LYS A 304 -27.81 128.15 78.26
N GLN A 305 -28.94 127.56 78.66
CA GLN A 305 -30.04 128.31 79.29
C GLN A 305 -29.67 128.75 80.71
N GLU A 306 -29.01 127.88 81.50
CA GLU A 306 -28.48 128.23 82.81
C GLU A 306 -27.40 129.33 82.74
N GLU A 307 -26.55 129.34 81.71
CA GLU A 307 -25.57 130.40 81.45
C GLU A 307 -26.23 131.75 81.10
N LYS A 308 -27.30 131.76 80.29
CA LYS A 308 -28.03 133.00 79.95
C LYS A 308 -28.72 133.64 81.15
N ASP A 309 -29.24 132.83 82.08
CA ASP A 309 -29.88 133.32 83.30
C ASP A 309 -28.86 133.90 84.31
N LEU A 310 -27.61 133.46 84.22
CA LEU A 310 -26.49 134.02 84.99
C LEU A 310 -25.88 135.25 84.31
N GLU A 311 -25.80 135.30 82.97
CA GLU A 311 -25.35 136.48 82.21
C GLU A 311 -26.26 137.70 82.41
N ASN A 312 -27.58 137.52 82.46
CA ASN A 312 -28.51 138.62 82.73
C ASN A 312 -28.37 139.22 84.15
N LYS A 313 -27.89 138.43 85.13
CA LYS A 313 -27.55 138.93 86.48
C LYS A 313 -26.17 139.58 86.56
N ILE A 314 -25.26 139.25 85.64
CA ILE A 314 -23.89 139.80 85.55
C ILE A 314 -23.89 141.15 84.81
N VAL A 315 -24.76 141.37 83.82
CA VAL A 315 -24.85 142.63 83.07
C VAL A 315 -25.31 143.81 83.94
N GLU A 316 -26.24 143.60 84.88
CA GLU A 316 -26.67 144.66 85.80
C GLU A 316 -25.61 145.05 86.84
N TYR A 317 -24.73 144.11 87.21
CA TYR A 317 -23.62 144.36 88.15
C TYR A 317 -22.39 144.98 87.47
N ASN A 318 -22.10 144.60 86.22
CA ASN A 318 -20.94 145.09 85.47
C ASN A 318 -21.09 146.52 84.93
N ARG A 319 -22.32 147.03 84.78
CA ARG A 319 -22.56 148.43 84.40
C ARG A 319 -22.10 149.44 85.45
N LEU A 320 -22.03 149.04 86.73
CA LEU A 320 -21.55 149.86 87.85
C LEU A 320 -20.06 149.68 88.18
N LYS A 321 -19.43 148.57 87.74
CA LYS A 321 -18.03 148.24 88.05
C LYS A 321 -17.04 148.66 86.96
N ALA A 322 -17.50 148.78 85.70
CA ALA A 322 -16.68 149.15 84.54
C ALA A 322 -16.02 150.55 84.63
N PHE A 323 -16.58 151.50 85.40
CA PHE A 323 -15.98 152.84 85.56
C PHE A 323 -14.78 152.87 86.52
N ARG A 324 -14.44 151.75 87.18
CA ARG A 324 -13.48 151.71 88.30
C ARG A 324 -12.31 150.72 88.07
N GLU A 325 -12.35 149.89 87.04
CA GLU A 325 -11.33 148.85 86.77
C GLU A 325 -10.47 149.09 85.51
N GLU A 326 -10.79 150.12 84.70
CA GLU A 326 -10.05 150.47 83.47
C GLU A 326 -8.62 151.02 83.76
N GLU A 327 -8.32 151.39 85.01
CA GLU A 327 -6.98 151.86 85.43
C GLU A 327 -6.03 150.76 85.95
N GLN A 328 -6.50 149.54 86.25
CA GLN A 328 -5.67 148.54 86.97
C GLN A 328 -5.25 147.31 86.13
N GLU A 329 -5.91 146.99 85.02
CA GLU A 329 -5.61 145.75 84.26
C GLU A 329 -4.48 145.86 83.22
N ALA A 330 -3.86 147.04 83.06
CA ALA A 330 -2.63 147.18 82.30
C ALA A 330 -1.43 146.40 82.90
N GLU A 331 -1.49 146.03 84.19
CA GLU A 331 -0.40 145.32 84.89
C GLU A 331 -0.45 143.78 84.76
N LYS A 332 -1.47 143.18 84.12
CA LYS A 332 -1.66 141.71 84.04
C LYS A 332 -0.86 140.95 82.97
N ARG A 333 0.05 141.54 82.19
CA ARG A 333 0.61 140.86 80.99
C ARG A 333 2.02 140.25 81.09
N ARG A 334 2.62 140.08 82.29
CA ARG A 334 4.02 139.57 82.39
C ARG A 334 4.25 138.26 83.17
N VAL A 335 3.22 137.59 83.69
CA VAL A 335 3.40 136.42 84.60
C VAL A 335 2.77 135.10 84.07
N GLN A 336 2.10 135.10 82.91
CA GLN A 336 1.40 133.90 82.39
C GLN A 336 2.24 132.98 81.47
N GLU A 337 3.52 133.30 81.23
CA GLU A 337 4.46 132.48 80.44
C GLU A 337 5.11 131.31 81.22
N GLU A 338 4.74 131.05 82.49
CA GLU A 338 5.44 130.08 83.35
C GLU A 338 4.77 128.71 83.61
N LYS A 339 3.59 128.38 83.06
CA LYS A 339 2.93 127.07 83.35
C LYS A 339 2.34 126.32 82.15
N GLU A 340 3.10 126.23 81.06
CA GLU A 340 2.87 125.30 79.94
C GLU A 340 3.52 123.89 80.13
N LYS A 341 3.83 123.48 81.37
CA LYS A 341 4.44 122.16 81.65
C LYS A 341 3.55 121.23 82.50
N GLU A 342 2.32 120.99 82.04
CA GLU A 342 1.49 119.93 82.62
C GLU A 342 0.69 119.08 81.60
N VAL A 343 0.95 119.23 80.30
CA VAL A 343 0.27 118.45 79.23
C VAL A 343 1.26 117.61 78.42
N GLN A 344 2.20 116.95 79.11
CA GLN A 344 3.13 115.96 78.53
C GLN A 344 3.13 114.62 79.29
N ARG A 345 2.26 114.46 80.31
CA ARG A 345 2.21 113.28 81.20
C ARG A 345 1.08 112.26 80.89
N LEU A 346 0.30 112.47 79.82
CA LEU A 346 -0.81 111.58 79.43
C LEU A 346 -0.66 111.07 77.98
N ARG A 347 0.55 110.68 77.59
CA ARG A 347 0.83 109.88 76.37
C ARG A 347 1.71 108.65 76.61
N ASP A 348 2.47 108.60 77.71
CA ASP A 348 3.37 107.47 78.04
C ASP A 348 2.68 106.26 78.71
N LEU A 349 1.35 106.31 78.92
CA LEU A 349 0.61 105.21 79.58
C LEU A 349 -0.02 104.21 78.60
N GLN A 350 0.06 104.43 77.28
CA GLN A 350 -0.52 103.53 76.27
C GLN A 350 0.52 102.75 75.42
N GLU A 351 1.81 103.09 75.48
CA GLU A 351 2.86 102.43 74.70
C GLU A 351 3.33 101.09 75.31
N ARG A 352 2.94 100.78 76.56
CA ARG A 352 3.39 99.57 77.28
C ARG A 352 2.48 98.34 77.14
N ALA A 353 1.37 98.45 76.42
CA ALA A 353 0.43 97.34 76.22
C ALA A 353 0.69 96.57 74.91
N GLN A 354 1.37 97.15 73.92
CA GLN A 354 1.60 96.52 72.61
C GLN A 354 2.89 95.67 72.54
N ASP A 355 3.88 95.90 73.41
CA ASP A 355 5.17 95.18 73.35
C ASP A 355 5.16 93.77 73.97
N ARG A 356 4.19 93.44 74.83
CA ARG A 356 4.12 92.11 75.49
C ARG A 356 3.61 90.98 74.58
N GLN A 357 2.93 91.30 73.48
CA GLN A 357 2.49 90.30 72.48
C GLN A 357 3.57 90.03 71.43
N ALA A 358 4.38 91.02 71.07
CA ALA A 358 5.47 90.87 70.10
C ALA A 358 6.59 89.91 70.57
N GLU A 359 6.89 89.86 71.87
CA GLU A 359 7.88 88.91 72.41
C GLU A 359 7.38 87.46 72.44
N ILE A 360 6.09 87.23 72.73
CA ILE A 360 5.49 85.89 72.76
C ILE A 360 5.40 85.29 71.35
N ASP A 361 5.08 86.10 70.35
CA ASP A 361 5.02 85.66 68.95
C ASP A 361 6.42 85.40 68.36
N SER A 362 7.45 86.13 68.81
CA SER A 362 8.84 85.87 68.40
C SER A 362 9.38 84.51 68.86
N LEU A 363 8.97 84.05 70.04
CA LEU A 363 9.38 82.75 70.60
C LEU A 363 8.55 81.59 70.04
N ARG A 364 7.28 81.84 69.71
CA ARG A 364 6.40 80.86 69.03
C ARG A 364 6.82 80.65 67.56
N ALA A 365 7.23 81.71 66.87
CA ALA A 365 7.75 81.63 65.50
C ALA A 365 9.09 80.87 65.40
N LYS A 366 10.02 81.07 66.35
CA LYS A 366 11.32 80.37 66.35
C LYS A 366 11.19 78.86 66.63
N ARG A 367 10.28 78.43 67.52
CA ARG A 367 10.00 77.00 67.75
C ARG A 367 9.25 76.35 66.59
N ALA A 368 8.30 77.06 65.97
CA ALA A 368 7.59 76.56 64.79
C ALA A 368 8.54 76.38 63.58
N PHE A 369 9.50 77.29 63.41
CA PHE A 369 10.49 77.20 62.34
C PHE A 369 11.47 76.03 62.52
N GLU A 370 12.00 75.81 63.74
CA GLU A 370 12.89 74.67 64.02
C GLU A 370 12.18 73.29 64.00
N GLU A 371 10.89 73.25 64.34
CA GLU A 371 10.08 72.02 64.27
C GLU A 371 9.66 71.71 62.82
N GLN A 372 9.35 72.74 62.02
CA GLN A 372 9.14 72.59 60.58
C GLN A 372 10.42 72.19 59.85
N GLU A 373 11.58 72.77 60.18
CA GLU A 373 12.86 72.42 59.53
C GLU A 373 13.29 70.97 59.85
N ARG A 374 13.05 70.50 61.08
CA ARG A 374 13.27 69.08 61.44
C ARG A 374 12.29 68.16 60.75
N ALA A 375 11.01 68.53 60.68
CA ALA A 375 9.98 67.76 59.98
C ALA A 375 10.22 67.71 58.45
N GLU A 376 10.71 68.79 57.85
CA GLU A 376 11.08 68.85 56.43
C GLU A 376 12.32 68.00 56.14
N ARG A 377 13.37 68.07 56.96
CA ARG A 377 14.54 67.18 56.81
C ARG A 377 14.19 65.71 56.99
N GLU A 378 13.28 65.36 57.89
CA GLU A 378 12.78 63.98 58.02
C GLU A 378 11.89 63.55 56.85
N LYS A 379 11.02 64.43 56.34
CA LYS A 379 10.21 64.15 55.16
C LYS A 379 11.08 63.94 53.92
N GLU A 380 12.07 64.80 53.70
CA GLU A 380 12.99 64.69 52.57
C GLU A 380 13.84 63.40 52.64
N ARG A 381 14.28 62.98 53.84
CA ARG A 381 14.94 61.69 54.04
C ARG A 381 14.01 60.51 53.74
N LYS A 382 12.77 60.54 54.24
CA LYS A 382 11.77 59.49 53.99
C LYS A 382 11.37 59.42 52.52
N GLU A 383 11.28 60.55 51.83
CA GLU A 383 11.00 60.63 50.38
C GLU A 383 12.17 60.09 49.57
N ARG A 384 13.42 60.45 49.90
CA ARG A 384 14.62 59.87 49.28
C ARG A 384 14.71 58.35 49.51
N GLU A 385 14.42 57.88 50.71
CA GLU A 385 14.39 56.43 51.01
C GLU A 385 13.28 55.70 50.25
N LYS A 386 12.08 56.28 50.14
CA LYS A 386 10.99 55.73 49.32
C LYS A 386 11.35 55.69 47.84
N HIS A 387 11.95 56.76 47.30
CA HIS A 387 12.43 56.79 45.92
C HIS A 387 13.50 55.73 45.66
N LEU A 388 14.46 55.55 46.58
CA LEU A 388 15.47 54.50 46.46
C LEU A 388 14.86 53.09 46.54
N LYS A 389 13.86 52.86 47.39
CA LYS A 389 13.12 51.58 47.45
C LYS A 389 12.38 51.31 46.14
N ILE A 390 11.64 52.28 45.62
CA ILE A 390 10.91 52.15 44.35
C ILE A 390 11.89 51.89 43.19
N GLN A 391 13.05 52.56 43.16
CA GLN A 391 14.08 52.31 42.15
C GLN A 391 14.66 50.89 42.25
N ARG A 392 14.95 50.40 43.45
CA ARG A 392 15.41 49.02 43.66
C ARG A 392 14.36 48.00 43.25
N GLU A 393 13.11 48.18 43.65
CA GLU A 393 12.00 47.30 43.24
C GLU A 393 11.81 47.30 41.72
N LEU A 394 11.95 48.46 41.06
CA LEU A 394 11.90 48.57 39.61
C LEU A 394 13.07 47.85 38.92
N GLU A 395 14.28 47.95 39.49
CA GLU A 395 15.47 47.24 39.00
C GLU A 395 15.34 45.72 39.18
N GLU A 396 14.87 45.26 40.34
CA GLU A 396 14.58 43.84 40.61
C GLU A 396 13.48 43.30 39.70
N ALA A 397 12.42 44.07 39.45
CA ALA A 397 11.37 43.70 38.50
C ALA A 397 11.90 43.62 37.06
N ARG A 398 12.75 44.56 36.63
CA ARG A 398 13.40 44.51 35.31
C ARG A 398 14.34 43.32 35.17
N GLN A 399 15.11 43.00 36.20
CA GLN A 399 15.98 41.82 36.21
C GLN A 399 15.16 40.52 36.18
N SER A 400 14.08 40.45 36.94
CA SER A 400 13.15 39.30 36.92
C SER A 400 12.52 39.13 35.54
N GLN A 401 12.07 40.22 34.91
CA GLN A 401 11.52 40.19 33.55
C GLN A 401 12.58 39.77 32.51
N PHE A 402 13.83 40.22 32.66
CA PHE A 402 14.93 39.84 31.78
C PHE A 402 15.23 38.34 31.89
N THR A 403 15.38 37.82 33.11
CA THR A 403 15.65 36.39 33.34
C THR A 403 14.49 35.50 32.90
N GLU A 404 13.24 35.92 33.09
CA GLU A 404 12.07 35.19 32.60
C GLU A 404 12.02 35.17 31.06
N LYS A 405 12.34 36.29 30.41
CA LYS A 405 12.45 36.37 28.94
C LYS A 405 13.59 35.49 28.42
N GLU A 406 14.74 35.50 29.08
CA GLU A 406 15.88 34.65 28.74
C GLU A 406 15.54 33.16 28.90
N ARG A 407 14.88 32.79 30.00
CA ARG A 407 14.39 31.42 30.22
C ARG A 407 13.39 30.99 29.16
N ARG A 408 12.43 31.85 28.80
CA ARG A 408 11.45 31.56 27.74
C ARG A 408 12.12 31.36 26.39
N LEU A 409 13.10 32.20 26.05
CA LEU A 409 13.90 32.04 24.82
C LEU A 409 14.72 30.75 24.84
N ALA A 410 15.33 30.40 25.98
CA ALA A 410 16.07 29.16 26.14
C ALA A 410 15.16 27.92 26.03
N GLU A 411 13.94 27.96 26.58
CA GLU A 411 12.95 26.90 26.46
C GLU A 411 12.47 26.76 25.00
N GLN A 412 12.22 27.87 24.30
CA GLN A 412 11.90 27.86 22.86
C GLN A 412 13.03 27.26 22.03
N ALA A 413 14.27 27.70 22.23
CA ALA A 413 15.43 27.14 21.54
C ALA A 413 15.62 25.64 21.83
N LYS A 414 15.31 25.18 23.05
CA LYS A 414 15.36 23.76 23.41
C LYS A 414 14.26 22.96 22.71
N GLN A 415 13.05 23.51 22.61
CA GLN A 415 11.94 22.90 21.86
C GLN A 415 12.27 22.80 20.38
N GLU A 416 12.75 23.88 19.75
CA GLU A 416 13.16 23.89 18.34
C GLU A 416 14.28 22.88 18.06
N ARG A 417 15.29 22.78 18.94
CA ARG A 417 16.34 21.76 18.83
C ARG A 417 15.81 20.34 18.96
N ALA A 418 14.87 20.10 19.88
CA ALA A 418 14.26 18.78 20.06
C ALA A 418 13.42 18.38 18.84
N GLU A 419 12.64 19.31 18.30
CA GLU A 419 11.88 19.12 17.06
C GLU A 419 12.79 18.87 15.86
N TYR A 420 13.84 19.68 15.70
CA TYR A 420 14.85 19.50 14.66
C TYR A 420 15.52 18.12 14.74
N THR A 421 15.91 17.70 15.95
CA THR A 421 16.51 16.38 16.18
C THR A 421 15.53 15.25 15.85
N ARG A 422 14.25 15.41 16.20
CA ARG A 422 13.19 14.44 15.89
C ARG A 422 12.92 14.33 14.39
N ILE A 423 12.94 15.45 13.67
CA ILE A 423 12.81 15.48 12.21
C ILE A 423 13.99 14.75 11.57
N ILE A 424 15.22 15.05 12.01
CA ILE A 424 16.42 14.34 11.53
C ILE A 424 16.35 12.85 11.82
N SER A 425 15.92 12.43 13.01
CA SER A 425 15.81 11.00 13.31
C SER A 425 14.78 10.32 12.41
N SER A 426 13.65 10.97 12.14
CA SER A 426 12.63 10.46 11.20
C SER A 426 13.18 10.34 9.78
N GLN A 427 13.90 11.37 9.30
CA GLN A 427 14.53 11.35 7.98
C GLN A 427 15.59 10.24 7.88
N LYS A 428 16.40 10.04 8.91
CA LYS A 428 17.36 8.93 8.96
C LYS A 428 16.68 7.57 8.96
N GLU A 429 15.56 7.41 9.67
CA GLU A 429 14.78 6.17 9.63
C GLU A 429 14.19 5.90 8.25
N GLU A 430 13.71 6.94 7.55
CA GLU A 430 13.22 6.84 6.18
C GLU A 430 14.33 6.46 5.21
N GLU A 431 15.49 7.12 5.27
CA GLU A 431 16.68 6.78 4.48
C GLU A 431 17.13 5.33 4.73
N MET A 432 17.13 4.89 5.99
CA MET A 432 17.42 3.49 6.34
C MET A 432 16.38 2.51 5.77
N ARG A 433 15.09 2.89 5.71
CA ARG A 433 14.06 2.03 5.07
C ARG A 433 14.25 1.98 3.56
N GLU A 434 14.55 3.10 2.92
CA GLU A 434 14.80 3.17 1.48
C GLU A 434 16.02 2.34 1.08
N THR A 435 17.14 2.50 1.80
CA THR A 435 18.35 1.69 1.58
C THR A 435 18.10 0.20 1.76
N MET A 436 17.30 -0.22 2.76
CA MET A 436 16.92 -1.62 2.94
C MET A 436 16.09 -2.14 1.76
N ILE A 437 15.14 -1.35 1.23
CA ILE A 437 14.36 -1.72 0.05
C ILE A 437 15.26 -1.82 -1.20
N GLU A 438 16.22 -0.90 -1.35
CA GLU A 438 17.19 -0.96 -2.45
C GLU A 438 18.09 -2.20 -2.36
N ASP A 439 18.56 -2.54 -1.17
CA ASP A 439 19.37 -3.74 -0.94
C ASP A 439 18.57 -5.02 -1.20
N GLU A 440 17.30 -5.08 -0.82
CA GLU A 440 16.40 -6.19 -1.18
C GLU A 440 16.23 -6.31 -2.69
N LYS A 441 15.99 -5.19 -3.39
CA LYS A 441 15.91 -5.18 -4.86
C LYS A 441 17.23 -5.64 -5.49
N ARG A 442 18.39 -5.19 -4.98
CA ARG A 442 19.72 -5.62 -5.44
C ARG A 442 19.92 -7.12 -5.22
N LYS A 443 19.50 -7.65 -4.07
CA LYS A 443 19.56 -9.10 -3.78
C LYS A 443 18.70 -9.89 -4.76
N ILE A 444 17.45 -9.48 -5.01
CA ILE A 444 16.56 -10.14 -5.97
C ILE A 444 17.18 -10.14 -7.38
N LEU A 445 17.76 -9.00 -7.81
CA LEU A 445 18.42 -8.92 -9.12
C LEU A 445 19.64 -9.85 -9.19
N LYS A 446 20.42 -9.96 -8.11
CA LYS A 446 21.56 -10.86 -8.02
C LYS A 446 21.12 -12.32 -8.05
N GLU A 447 20.11 -12.69 -7.28
CA GLU A 447 19.51 -14.03 -7.28
C GLU A 447 18.97 -14.40 -8.67
N HIS A 448 18.29 -13.47 -9.33
CA HIS A 448 17.81 -13.65 -10.70
C HIS A 448 18.97 -13.83 -11.70
N ALA A 449 20.04 -13.04 -11.57
CA ALA A 449 21.24 -13.21 -12.40
C ALA A 449 21.92 -14.57 -12.16
N ASP A 450 21.99 -15.02 -10.91
CA ASP A 450 22.55 -16.34 -10.55
C ASP A 450 21.67 -17.48 -11.08
N GLN A 451 20.35 -17.34 -11.05
CA GLN A 451 19.41 -18.29 -11.68
C GLN A 451 19.62 -18.38 -13.18
N ILE A 452 19.79 -17.24 -13.89
CA ILE A 452 20.09 -17.25 -15.32
C ILE A 452 21.43 -17.93 -15.59
N ARG A 453 22.48 -17.64 -14.81
CA ARG A 453 23.78 -18.31 -14.93
C ARG A 453 23.66 -19.83 -14.70
N SER A 454 22.88 -20.25 -13.71
CA SER A 454 22.58 -21.66 -13.47
C SER A 454 21.81 -22.29 -14.64
N GLN A 455 20.89 -21.56 -15.26
CA GLN A 455 20.15 -22.05 -16.42
C GLN A 455 21.03 -22.18 -17.66
N ILE A 456 21.94 -21.23 -17.89
CA ILE A 456 22.92 -21.29 -18.99
C ILE A 456 23.84 -22.49 -18.81
N THR A 457 24.39 -22.68 -17.61
CA THR A 457 25.28 -23.81 -17.32
C THR A 457 24.55 -25.16 -17.47
N GLN A 458 23.32 -25.30 -16.97
CA GLN A 458 22.51 -26.50 -17.18
C GLN A 458 22.23 -26.77 -18.66
N ASN A 459 21.89 -25.74 -19.44
CA ASN A 459 21.66 -25.89 -20.87
C ASN A 459 22.94 -26.28 -21.63
N GLU A 460 24.10 -25.77 -21.22
CA GLU A 460 25.40 -26.19 -21.76
C GLU A 460 25.73 -27.64 -21.41
N GLU A 461 25.45 -28.07 -20.17
CA GLU A 461 25.62 -29.46 -19.74
C GLU A 461 24.73 -30.41 -20.54
N VAL A 462 23.45 -30.07 -20.72
CA VAL A 462 22.52 -30.85 -21.55
C VAL A 462 23.04 -30.96 -22.99
N LYS A 463 23.48 -29.85 -23.60
CA LYS A 463 24.07 -29.89 -24.96
C LYS A 463 25.32 -30.77 -25.04
N LYS A 464 26.17 -30.74 -24.00
CA LYS A 464 27.36 -31.61 -23.93
C LYS A 464 26.94 -33.07 -23.79
N GLN A 465 25.95 -33.38 -22.96
CA GLN A 465 25.38 -34.73 -22.83
C GLN A 465 24.75 -35.22 -24.13
N ASP A 466 23.89 -34.43 -24.77
CA ASP A 466 23.29 -34.77 -26.08
C ASP A 466 24.36 -35.08 -27.12
N ARG A 467 25.47 -34.33 -27.10
CA ARG A 467 26.61 -34.56 -28.00
C ARG A 467 27.35 -35.85 -27.66
N LEU A 468 27.54 -36.17 -26.38
CA LEU A 468 28.16 -37.42 -25.93
C LEU A 468 27.26 -38.61 -26.30
N ASP A 469 25.96 -38.52 -26.02
CA ASP A 469 24.96 -39.54 -26.34
C ASP A 469 24.93 -39.82 -27.83
N TYR A 470 24.95 -38.79 -28.69
CA TYR A 470 25.04 -38.95 -30.13
C TYR A 470 26.32 -39.68 -30.57
N LEU A 471 27.47 -39.36 -29.96
CA LEU A 471 28.74 -40.03 -30.26
C LEU A 471 28.76 -41.47 -29.76
N GLU A 472 28.17 -41.74 -28.59
CA GLU A 472 28.01 -43.08 -28.04
C GLU A 472 27.06 -43.93 -28.88
N GLU A 473 25.92 -43.39 -29.32
CA GLU A 473 25.04 -44.06 -30.28
C GLU A 473 25.79 -44.39 -31.58
N GLY A 474 26.58 -43.45 -32.10
CA GLY A 474 27.44 -43.67 -33.26
C GLY A 474 28.53 -44.73 -33.03
N ARG A 475 29.01 -44.92 -31.80
CA ARG A 475 29.92 -46.03 -31.42
C ARG A 475 29.16 -47.35 -31.30
N LYS A 476 28.00 -47.37 -30.65
CA LYS A 476 27.14 -48.56 -30.49
C LYS A 476 26.68 -49.10 -31.84
N VAL A 477 26.30 -48.24 -32.78
CA VAL A 477 25.93 -48.64 -34.15
C VAL A 477 27.13 -49.28 -34.87
N ARG A 478 28.32 -48.68 -34.78
CA ARG A 478 29.54 -49.26 -35.35
C ARG A 478 29.88 -50.61 -34.72
N GLN A 479 29.83 -50.70 -33.39
CA GLN A 479 30.07 -51.94 -32.67
C GLN A 479 29.06 -53.03 -33.07
N SER A 480 27.77 -52.70 -33.18
CA SER A 480 26.74 -53.63 -33.65
C SER A 480 27.00 -54.11 -35.09
N GLN A 481 27.45 -53.23 -35.98
CA GLN A 481 27.82 -53.59 -37.35
C GLN A 481 29.06 -54.51 -37.38
N ASP A 482 30.07 -54.22 -36.54
CA ASP A 482 31.27 -55.05 -36.44
C ASP A 482 30.94 -56.43 -35.83
N GLU A 483 30.06 -56.49 -34.83
CA GLU A 483 29.55 -57.74 -34.26
C GLU A 483 28.75 -58.56 -35.29
N GLU A 484 27.91 -57.91 -36.11
CA GLU A 484 27.20 -58.57 -37.20
C GLU A 484 28.17 -59.09 -38.28
N LYS A 485 29.18 -58.30 -38.66
CA LYS A 485 30.24 -58.74 -39.59
C LYS A 485 30.98 -59.94 -39.03
N ALA A 486 31.38 -59.92 -37.76
CA ALA A 486 32.05 -61.03 -37.10
C ALA A 486 31.16 -62.29 -37.07
N ARG A 487 29.86 -62.15 -36.78
CA ARG A 487 28.90 -63.26 -36.85
C ARG A 487 28.79 -63.83 -38.26
N LEU A 488 28.69 -62.99 -39.28
CA LEU A 488 28.63 -63.42 -40.68
C LEU A 488 29.93 -64.11 -41.13
N GLU A 489 31.10 -63.63 -40.67
CA GLU A 489 32.39 -64.25 -40.94
C GLU A 489 32.50 -65.63 -40.25
N MET A 490 32.01 -65.76 -39.00
CA MET A 490 31.92 -67.05 -38.31
C MET A 490 30.97 -68.02 -39.04
N ILE A 491 29.82 -67.55 -39.53
CA ILE A 491 28.89 -68.37 -40.31
C ILE A 491 29.54 -68.82 -41.63
N LYS A 492 30.24 -67.92 -42.32
CA LYS A 492 31.00 -68.22 -43.55
C LYS A 492 32.07 -69.29 -43.27
N GLN A 493 32.84 -69.16 -42.20
CA GLN A 493 33.83 -70.16 -41.80
C GLN A 493 33.19 -71.50 -41.44
N ARG A 494 32.06 -71.51 -40.72
CA ARG A 494 31.31 -72.73 -40.41
C ARG A 494 30.82 -73.42 -41.68
N LYS A 495 30.28 -72.66 -42.65
CA LYS A 495 29.81 -73.19 -43.94
C LYS A 495 30.96 -73.73 -44.79
N LEU A 496 32.13 -73.07 -44.79
CA LEU A 496 33.32 -73.60 -45.45
C LEU A 496 33.80 -74.91 -44.80
N LYS A 497 33.77 -75.03 -43.47
CA LYS A 497 34.07 -76.27 -42.75
C LYS A 497 33.06 -77.39 -43.05
N GLU A 498 31.77 -77.07 -43.14
CA GLU A 498 30.72 -78.02 -43.56
C GLU A 498 30.97 -78.55 -44.99
N LEU A 499 31.34 -77.68 -45.93
CA LEU A 499 31.66 -78.07 -47.31
C LEU A 499 32.94 -78.91 -47.40
N GLN A 500 33.95 -78.63 -46.56
CA GLN A 500 35.15 -79.46 -46.43
C GLN A 500 34.82 -80.84 -45.85
N GLY A 501 33.94 -80.91 -44.84
CA GLY A 501 33.49 -82.18 -44.25
C GLY A 501 32.65 -83.04 -45.20
N LEU A 502 32.01 -82.43 -46.21
CA LEU A 502 31.28 -83.11 -47.29
C LEU A 502 32.20 -83.59 -48.43
N GLY A 503 33.52 -83.36 -48.34
CA GLY A 503 34.49 -83.82 -49.34
C GLY A 503 34.51 -83.04 -50.65
N ILE A 504 33.96 -81.82 -50.67
CA ILE A 504 33.90 -80.98 -51.88
C ILE A 504 35.28 -80.37 -52.15
N SER A 505 35.77 -80.51 -53.38
CA SER A 505 37.08 -80.02 -53.81
C SER A 505 37.23 -78.50 -53.61
N GLN A 506 38.43 -78.08 -53.18
CA GLN A 506 38.75 -76.68 -52.88
C GLN A 506 38.44 -75.72 -54.04
N LYS A 507 38.58 -76.20 -55.29
CA LYS A 507 38.30 -75.42 -56.52
C LYS A 507 36.89 -74.82 -56.55
N TYR A 508 35.91 -75.46 -55.91
CA TYR A 508 34.51 -74.99 -55.88
C TYR A 508 34.15 -74.21 -54.60
N THR A 509 35.09 -74.10 -53.65
CA THR A 509 34.91 -73.38 -52.38
C THR A 509 35.61 -72.02 -52.36
N THR A 510 36.45 -71.75 -53.35
CA THR A 510 37.26 -70.52 -53.45
C THR A 510 36.41 -69.26 -53.46
N ASP A 511 35.27 -69.27 -54.15
CA ASP A 511 34.42 -68.09 -54.33
C ASP A 511 33.71 -67.72 -53.02
N LEU A 512 33.25 -68.72 -52.27
CA LEU A 512 32.70 -68.52 -50.93
C LEU A 512 33.78 -68.04 -49.95
N SER A 513 35.03 -68.49 -50.09
CA SER A 513 36.14 -68.01 -49.26
C SER A 513 36.50 -66.55 -49.56
N LYS A 514 36.47 -66.16 -50.83
CA LYS A 514 36.82 -64.81 -51.31
C LYS A 514 35.69 -63.81 -51.20
N LYS A 515 34.46 -64.24 -50.90
CA LYS A 515 33.33 -63.33 -50.65
C LYS A 515 33.64 -62.43 -49.46
N LYS A 516 33.84 -61.13 -49.74
CA LYS A 516 34.00 -60.10 -48.71
C LYS A 516 32.64 -59.76 -48.11
N ILE A 517 32.59 -59.68 -46.79
CA ILE A 517 31.42 -59.23 -46.04
C ILE A 517 31.64 -57.73 -45.84
N VAL A 518 30.79 -56.92 -46.49
CA VAL A 518 30.87 -55.45 -46.48
C VAL A 518 30.07 -54.88 -45.32
#